data_AF-A0A6N7GBC9-F1
#
_entry.id   AF-A0A6N7GBC9-F1
#
_cell.length_a   1.000
_cell.length_b   1.000
_cell.length_c   1.000
_cell.angle_alpha   90.00
_cell.angle_beta   90.00
_cell.angle_gamma   90.00
#
_symmetry.space_group_name_H-M   'P 1'
#
loop_
_entity.id
_entity.type
_entity.pdbx_description
1 polymer ?
#
loop_
_entity_poly.entity_id
_entity_poly.type
_entity_poly.pdbx_seq_one_letter_code
_entity_poly.pdbx_strand_id
1 'polypeptide(L)'
;MAARAAAALVATIAGAASWEHIASVAYGAGERPWVAYSLPAAIDGLIVVGVAALLEDRRTGRVPRASARLAVAVGVLATLAANIASAEPTWTARLVAVAAPVSFLLAVEVLTRTGRQPATGRTPGRTATRTTRRTATRTGAAAKVAKAAARRPDATAAELAKLAGVSPRTVRRVNGARVATTADTATS
;
A
#
# COMPACT_ATOMS: atom_id res chain seq x y z
N MET A 1 10.85 -20.51 -4.43
CA MET A 1 11.87 -20.50 -5.51
C MET A 1 11.25 -20.65 -6.88
N ALA A 2 10.41 -21.68 -7.13
CA ALA A 2 9.71 -21.87 -8.40
C ALA A 2 8.97 -20.62 -8.93
N ALA A 3 8.19 -19.93 -8.08
CA ALA A 3 7.47 -18.72 -8.50
C ALA A 3 8.39 -17.55 -8.94
N ARG A 4 9.57 -17.42 -8.34
CA ARG A 4 10.55 -16.40 -8.73
C ARG A 4 11.26 -16.77 -10.03
N ALA A 5 11.57 -18.04 -10.23
CA ALA A 5 12.12 -18.53 -11.49
C ALA A 5 11.11 -18.35 -12.64
N ALA A 6 9.83 -18.66 -12.40
CA ALA A 6 8.76 -18.40 -13.36
C ALA A 6 8.61 -16.89 -13.65
N ALA A 7 8.61 -16.04 -12.62
CA ALA A 7 8.57 -14.60 -12.82
C ALA A 7 9.79 -14.08 -13.60
N ALA A 8 10.99 -14.59 -13.33
CA ALA A 8 12.20 -14.24 -14.09
C ALA A 8 12.08 -14.65 -15.56
N LEU A 9 11.56 -15.85 -15.84
CA LEU A 9 11.31 -16.31 -17.20
C LEU A 9 10.29 -15.41 -17.92
N VAL A 10 9.16 -15.12 -17.28
CA VAL A 10 8.13 -14.23 -17.82
C VAL A 10 8.69 -12.83 -18.08
N ALA A 11 9.43 -12.27 -17.12
CA ALA A 11 10.06 -10.97 -17.29
C ALA A 11 11.04 -10.96 -18.48
N THR A 12 11.81 -12.03 -18.66
CA THR A 12 12.77 -12.13 -19.77
C THR A 12 12.05 -12.15 -21.12
N ILE A 13 11.02 -13.01 -21.27
CA ILE A 13 10.26 -13.13 -22.52
C ILE A 13 9.49 -11.84 -22.81
N ALA A 14 8.77 -11.31 -21.82
CA ALA A 14 7.99 -10.09 -21.97
C ALA A 14 8.88 -8.87 -22.24
N GLY A 15 10.04 -8.79 -21.59
CA GLY A 15 11.04 -7.75 -21.82
C GLY A 15 11.61 -7.80 -23.24
N ALA A 16 11.95 -8.98 -23.75
CA ALA A 16 12.43 -9.15 -25.12
C ALA A 16 11.39 -8.71 -26.17
N ALA A 17 10.12 -9.09 -25.98
CA ALA A 17 9.03 -8.65 -26.86
C ALA A 17 8.83 -7.13 -26.81
N SER A 18 8.82 -6.54 -25.60
CA SER A 18 8.70 -5.09 -25.43
C SER A 18 9.89 -4.34 -26.04
N TRP A 19 11.09 -4.88 -25.96
CA TRP A 19 12.28 -4.30 -26.56
C TRP A 19 12.14 -4.18 -28.08
N GLU A 20 11.73 -5.28 -28.74
CA GLU A 20 11.55 -5.30 -30.19
C GLU A 20 10.43 -4.35 -30.64
N HIS A 21 9.32 -4.28 -29.92
CA HIS A 21 8.24 -3.34 -30.22
C HIS A 21 8.66 -1.87 -30.12
N ILE A 22 9.45 -1.51 -29.10
CA ILE A 22 9.95 -0.14 -28.97
C ILE A 22 10.95 0.17 -30.09
N ALA A 23 11.87 -0.76 -30.36
CA ALA A 23 12.86 -0.59 -31.42
C ALA A 23 12.21 -0.51 -32.81
N SER A 24 11.18 -1.31 -33.08
CA SER A 24 10.48 -1.32 -34.37
C SER A 24 9.73 -0.01 -34.63
N VAL A 25 9.16 0.61 -33.59
CA VAL A 25 8.53 1.95 -33.71
C VAL A 25 9.56 3.00 -34.08
N ALA A 26 10.71 3.02 -33.41
CA ALA A 26 11.77 3.98 -33.71
C ALA A 26 12.34 3.77 -35.12
N TYR A 27 12.57 2.51 -35.49
CA TYR A 27 13.03 2.15 -36.83
C TYR A 27 12.02 2.55 -37.91
N GLY A 28 10.73 2.27 -37.69
CA GLY A 28 9.64 2.69 -38.57
C GLY A 28 9.47 4.20 -38.66
N ALA A 29 9.89 4.94 -37.63
CA ALA A 29 9.94 6.40 -37.64
C ALA A 29 11.17 6.98 -38.38
N GLY A 30 12.05 6.13 -38.92
CA GLY A 30 13.22 6.54 -39.71
C GLY A 30 14.52 6.67 -38.92
N GLU A 31 14.55 6.21 -37.65
CA GLU A 31 15.78 6.22 -36.87
C GLU A 31 16.81 5.22 -37.41
N ARG A 32 18.10 5.55 -37.20
CA ARG A 32 19.18 4.63 -37.54
C ARG A 32 19.08 3.37 -36.68
N PRO A 33 19.45 2.17 -37.18
CA PRO A 33 19.31 0.91 -36.44
C PRO A 33 19.88 0.95 -35.03
N TRP A 34 21.10 1.48 -34.88
CA TRP A 34 21.75 1.56 -33.57
C TRP A 34 21.02 2.50 -32.60
N VAL A 35 20.35 3.56 -33.08
CA VAL A 35 19.54 4.46 -32.24
C VAL A 35 18.26 3.75 -31.82
N ALA A 36 17.57 3.13 -32.78
CA ALA A 36 16.33 2.40 -32.54
C ALA A 36 16.49 1.32 -31.47
N TYR A 37 17.57 0.53 -31.52
CA TYR A 37 17.87 -0.48 -30.51
C TYR A 37 18.45 0.09 -29.20
N SER A 38 18.90 1.35 -29.17
CA SER A 38 19.38 1.99 -27.93
C SER A 38 18.25 2.65 -27.13
N LEU A 39 17.16 3.06 -27.79
CA LEU A 39 16.03 3.74 -27.14
C LEU A 39 15.34 2.93 -26.03
N PRO A 40 15.05 1.62 -26.19
CA PRO A 40 14.49 0.82 -25.09
C PRO A 40 15.41 0.85 -23.86
N ALA A 41 16.72 0.73 -24.06
CA ALA A 41 17.73 0.80 -23.00
C ALA A 41 17.73 2.16 -22.29
N ALA A 42 17.61 3.25 -23.05
CA ALA A 42 17.57 4.61 -22.51
C ALA A 42 16.31 4.85 -21.67
N ILE A 43 15.16 4.33 -22.10
CA ILE A 43 13.90 4.38 -21.36
C ILE A 43 14.03 3.62 -20.03
N ASP A 44 14.59 2.40 -20.06
CA ASP A 44 14.83 1.62 -18.85
C ASP A 44 15.81 2.31 -17.91
N GLY A 45 16.89 2.89 -18.45
CA GLY A 45 17.84 3.70 -17.70
C GLY A 45 17.18 4.88 -16.99
N LEU A 46 16.27 5.59 -17.66
CA LEU A 46 15.49 6.68 -17.07
C LEU A 46 14.62 6.18 -15.90
N ILE A 47 13.95 5.04 -16.06
CA ILE A 47 13.13 4.42 -15.00
C ILE A 47 14.02 4.04 -13.82
N VAL A 48 15.15 3.38 -14.07
CA VAL A 48 16.10 2.95 -13.02
C VAL A 48 16.64 4.14 -12.24
N VAL A 49 17.07 5.21 -12.92
CA VAL A 49 17.55 6.45 -12.29
C VAL A 49 16.44 7.11 -11.47
N GLY A 50 15.22 7.17 -12.02
CA GLY A 50 14.06 7.70 -11.32
C GLY A 50 13.72 6.90 -10.05
N VAL A 51 13.66 5.57 -10.14
CA VAL A 51 13.41 4.67 -9.00
C VAL A 51 14.53 4.78 -7.97
N ALA A 52 15.80 4.82 -8.38
CA ALA A 52 16.93 4.96 -7.47
C ALA A 52 16.84 6.27 -6.68
N ALA A 53 16.53 7.39 -7.34
CA ALA A 53 16.31 8.67 -6.67
C ALA A 53 15.12 8.63 -5.69
N LEU A 54 14.00 7.99 -6.06
CA LEU A 54 12.87 7.80 -5.16
C LEU A 54 13.22 6.94 -3.94
N LEU A 55 14.03 5.90 -4.12
CA LEU A 55 14.51 5.04 -3.03
C LEU A 55 15.48 5.79 -2.12
N GLU A 56 16.37 6.61 -2.67
CA GLU A 56 17.27 7.47 -1.91
C GLU A 56 16.50 8.48 -1.05
N ASP A 57 15.51 9.17 -1.63
CA ASP A 57 14.65 10.10 -0.90
C ASP A 57 13.93 9.39 0.25
N ARG A 58 13.38 8.19 0.00
CA ARG A 58 12.73 7.38 1.04
C ARG A 58 13.69 6.95 2.15
N ARG A 59 14.92 6.55 1.81
CA ARG A 59 15.94 6.14 2.79
C ARG A 59 16.39 7.31 3.67
N THR A 60 16.41 8.52 3.12
CA THR A 60 16.84 9.75 3.80
C THR A 60 15.69 10.51 4.47
N GLY A 61 14.46 9.98 4.43
CA GLY A 61 13.27 10.64 5.00
C GLY A 61 12.83 11.90 4.26
N ARG A 62 13.33 12.13 3.04
CA ARG A 62 12.99 13.29 2.20
C ARG A 62 11.67 13.05 1.46
N VAL A 63 11.00 14.14 1.12
CA VAL A 63 9.83 14.09 0.23
C VAL A 63 10.29 13.70 -1.18
N PRO A 64 9.65 12.71 -1.84
CA PRO A 64 10.06 12.26 -3.16
C PRO A 64 10.07 13.39 -4.22
N ARG A 65 11.23 13.60 -4.85
CA ARG A 65 11.44 14.62 -5.87
C ARG A 65 10.44 14.48 -7.02
N ALA A 66 9.88 15.59 -7.46
CA ALA A 66 8.94 15.60 -8.59
C ALA A 66 9.59 15.11 -9.88
N SER A 67 10.87 15.47 -10.11
CA SER A 67 11.66 15.00 -11.25
C SER A 67 11.83 13.48 -11.26
N ALA A 68 12.04 12.84 -10.11
CA ALA A 68 12.18 11.40 -10.00
C ALA A 68 10.84 10.68 -10.30
N ARG A 69 9.72 11.23 -9.80
CA ARG A 69 8.37 10.74 -10.15
C ARG A 69 8.08 10.91 -11.64
N LEU A 70 8.44 12.05 -12.21
CA LEU A 70 8.26 12.34 -13.62
C LEU A 70 9.08 11.39 -14.49
N ALA A 71 10.35 11.14 -14.15
CA ALA A 71 11.21 10.21 -14.88
C ALA A 71 10.60 8.80 -14.96
N VAL A 72 10.12 8.26 -13.83
CA VAL A 72 9.44 6.96 -13.81
C VAL A 72 8.14 7.00 -14.63
N ALA A 73 7.32 8.04 -14.47
CA ALA A 73 6.06 8.16 -15.19
C ALA A 73 6.28 8.25 -16.71
N VAL A 74 7.21 9.09 -17.16
CA VAL A 74 7.57 9.26 -18.57
C VAL A 74 8.08 7.95 -19.14
N GLY A 75 8.98 7.26 -18.45
CA GLY A 75 9.50 5.98 -18.93
C GLY A 75 8.41 4.93 -19.11
N VAL A 76 7.56 4.74 -18.10
CA VAL A 76 6.44 3.76 -18.18
C VAL A 76 5.45 4.12 -19.29
N LEU A 77 5.10 5.41 -19.42
CA LEU A 77 4.19 5.87 -20.48
C LEU A 77 4.79 5.72 -21.87
N ALA A 78 6.09 6.02 -22.04
CA ALA A 78 6.79 5.83 -23.30
C ALA A 78 6.82 4.35 -23.72
N THR A 79 7.15 3.45 -22.79
CA THR A 79 7.11 2.00 -23.02
C THR A 79 5.72 1.54 -23.48
N LEU A 80 4.66 1.97 -22.80
CA LEU A 80 3.29 1.61 -23.18
C LEU A 80 2.90 2.19 -24.54
N ALA A 81 3.19 3.47 -24.78
CA ALA A 81 2.84 4.15 -26.03
C ALA A 81 3.54 3.51 -27.23
N ALA A 82 4.82 3.18 -27.10
CA ALA A 82 5.59 2.51 -28.14
C ALA A 82 5.08 1.08 -28.40
N ASN A 83 4.79 0.29 -27.37
CA ASN A 83 4.17 -1.03 -27.58
C ASN A 83 2.80 -0.93 -28.27
N ILE A 84 1.99 0.08 -27.94
CA ILE A 84 0.70 0.30 -28.61
C ILE A 84 0.91 0.74 -30.06
N ALA A 85 1.92 1.58 -30.33
CA ALA A 85 2.24 2.09 -31.66
C ALA A 85 2.86 1.03 -32.59
N SER A 86 3.52 0.01 -32.04
CA SER A 86 4.08 -1.10 -32.83
C SER A 86 3.00 -2.06 -33.35
N ALA A 87 1.79 -2.00 -32.79
CA ALA A 87 0.70 -2.90 -33.13
C ALA A 87 -0.15 -2.35 -34.28
N GLU A 88 -0.78 -3.26 -35.02
CA GLU A 88 -1.82 -2.93 -36.00
C GLU A 88 -2.86 -1.96 -35.41
N PRO A 89 -3.45 -1.05 -36.22
CA PRO A 89 -4.36 -0.01 -35.75
C PRO A 89 -5.77 -0.56 -35.41
N THR A 90 -5.82 -1.77 -34.88
CA THR A 90 -7.03 -2.41 -34.34
C THR A 90 -6.98 -2.39 -32.82
N TRP A 91 -8.14 -2.20 -32.18
CA TRP A 91 -8.22 -2.18 -30.72
C TRP A 91 -7.77 -3.51 -30.09
N THR A 92 -8.03 -4.63 -30.75
CA THR A 92 -7.60 -5.97 -30.31
C THR A 92 -6.08 -6.10 -30.32
N ALA A 93 -5.41 -5.69 -31.40
CA ALA A 93 -3.94 -5.74 -31.48
C ALA A 93 -3.28 -4.85 -30.41
N ARG A 94 -3.83 -3.65 -30.19
CA ARG A 94 -3.32 -2.73 -29.14
C ARG A 94 -3.47 -3.31 -27.74
N LEU A 95 -4.59 -3.98 -27.43
CA LEU A 95 -4.77 -4.67 -26.15
C LEU A 95 -3.75 -5.80 -25.95
N VAL A 96 -3.48 -6.58 -27.00
CA VAL A 96 -2.46 -7.63 -26.97
C VAL A 96 -1.07 -7.03 -26.78
N ALA A 97 -0.77 -5.90 -27.43
CA ALA A 97 0.53 -5.25 -27.33
C ALA A 97 0.82 -4.68 -25.93
N VAL A 98 -0.20 -4.27 -25.19
CA VAL A 98 -0.08 -3.88 -23.78
C VAL A 98 0.29 -5.08 -22.88
N ALA A 99 -0.01 -6.31 -23.29
CA ALA A 99 0.26 -7.48 -22.46
C ALA A 99 1.74 -7.63 -22.10
N ALA A 100 2.66 -7.43 -23.06
CA ALA A 100 4.09 -7.54 -22.81
C ALA A 100 4.60 -6.60 -21.69
N PRO A 101 4.45 -5.26 -21.80
CA PRO A 101 4.94 -4.36 -20.74
C PRO A 101 4.21 -4.55 -19.41
N VAL A 102 2.92 -4.90 -19.42
CA VAL A 102 2.19 -5.19 -18.17
C VAL A 102 2.70 -6.47 -17.51
N SER A 103 2.87 -7.55 -18.26
CA SER A 103 3.43 -8.81 -17.76
C SER A 103 4.84 -8.62 -17.21
N PHE A 104 5.67 -7.81 -17.89
CA PHE A 104 7.00 -7.46 -17.42
C PHE A 104 6.96 -6.75 -16.07
N LEU A 105 6.17 -5.68 -15.93
CA LEU A 105 6.05 -4.92 -14.68
C LEU A 105 5.54 -5.79 -13.53
N LEU A 106 4.53 -6.63 -13.79
CA LEU A 106 4.02 -7.57 -12.80
C LEU A 106 5.07 -8.60 -12.37
N ALA A 107 5.83 -9.14 -13.32
CA ALA A 107 6.91 -10.07 -13.03
C ALA A 107 8.03 -9.40 -12.22
N VAL A 108 8.42 -8.18 -12.55
CA VAL A 108 9.39 -7.37 -11.80
C VAL A 108 8.88 -7.08 -10.38
N GLU A 109 7.60 -6.76 -10.19
CA GLU A 109 7.00 -6.62 -8.85
C GLU A 109 7.12 -7.94 -8.07
N VAL A 110 6.82 -9.09 -8.68
CA VAL A 110 6.97 -10.41 -8.02
C VAL A 110 8.43 -10.71 -7.65
N LEU A 111 9.39 -10.36 -8.50
CA LEU A 111 10.82 -10.55 -8.26
C LEU A 111 11.34 -9.66 -7.14
N THR A 112 10.94 -8.38 -7.15
CA THR A 112 11.43 -7.35 -6.22
C THR A 112 10.69 -7.36 -4.88
N ARG A 113 9.46 -7.90 -4.84
CA ARG A 113 8.72 -8.10 -3.60
C ARG A 113 9.37 -9.21 -2.78
N THR A 114 10.25 -8.80 -1.87
CA THR A 114 10.75 -9.65 -0.79
C THR A 114 9.55 -10.07 0.05
N GLY A 115 9.35 -11.39 0.20
CA GLY A 115 8.10 -11.98 0.65
C GLY A 115 7.57 -11.37 1.94
N ARG A 116 6.61 -10.44 1.82
CA ARG A 116 5.55 -10.38 2.82
C ARG A 116 4.73 -11.63 2.59
N GLN A 117 4.96 -12.64 3.43
CA GLN A 117 3.97 -13.69 3.61
C GLN A 117 2.64 -12.97 3.89
N PRO A 118 1.56 -13.25 3.16
CA PRO A 118 0.24 -13.09 3.74
C PRO A 118 0.29 -13.89 5.03
N ALA A 119 -0.01 -13.28 6.17
CA ALA A 119 -0.10 -13.97 7.44
C ALA A 119 -1.32 -14.91 7.42
N THR A 120 -1.28 -15.96 6.59
CA THR A 120 -2.14 -17.14 6.68
C THR A 120 -1.49 -18.06 7.69
N GLY A 121 -1.78 -17.82 8.97
CA GLY A 121 -1.36 -18.67 10.08
C GLY A 121 -0.90 -17.89 11.29
N ARG A 122 -1.84 -17.67 12.23
CA ARG A 122 -1.64 -17.15 13.61
C ARG A 122 -1.02 -15.76 13.71
N THR A 123 -1.86 -14.79 14.11
CA THR A 123 -1.38 -13.56 14.72
C THR A 123 -1.35 -13.69 16.26
N PRO A 124 -0.21 -14.01 16.89
CA PRO A 124 0.11 -13.52 18.23
C PRO A 124 0.84 -12.19 18.06
N GLY A 125 0.10 -11.08 18.01
CA GLY A 125 0.74 -9.75 17.85
C GLY A 125 -0.23 -8.58 17.71
N ARG A 126 -1.42 -8.82 17.15
CA ARG A 126 -2.54 -7.84 17.15
C ARG A 126 -3.31 -7.78 18.47
N THR A 127 -2.91 -8.56 19.47
CA THR A 127 -3.50 -8.48 20.81
C THR A 127 -2.92 -7.32 21.58
N ALA A 128 -1.61 -7.06 21.54
CA ALA A 128 -0.99 -5.99 22.33
C ALA A 128 -1.49 -4.59 21.91
N THR A 129 -1.44 -4.25 20.62
CA THR A 129 -1.86 -2.91 20.13
C THR A 129 -3.38 -2.70 20.21
N ARG A 130 -4.19 -3.75 20.07
CA ARG A 130 -5.64 -3.66 20.26
C ARG A 130 -6.01 -3.59 21.74
N THR A 131 -5.30 -4.30 22.60
CA THR A 131 -5.49 -4.22 24.06
C THR A 131 -5.10 -2.85 24.57
N THR A 132 -3.95 -2.29 24.19
CA THR A 132 -3.54 -0.94 24.64
C THR A 132 -4.52 0.13 24.16
N ARG A 133 -4.93 0.12 22.89
CA ARG A 133 -5.93 1.06 22.35
C ARG A 133 -7.31 0.89 23.01
N ARG A 134 -7.73 -0.35 23.29
CA ARG A 134 -9.01 -0.66 23.96
C ARG A 134 -8.98 -0.30 25.45
N THR A 135 -7.84 -0.46 26.12
CA THR A 135 -7.64 -0.03 27.51
C THR A 135 -7.66 1.50 27.59
N ALA A 136 -6.92 2.20 26.74
CA ALA A 136 -6.91 3.67 26.70
C ALA A 136 -8.32 4.27 26.43
N THR A 137 -9.08 3.70 25.48
CA THR A 137 -10.47 4.14 25.23
C THR A 137 -11.42 3.79 26.38
N ARG A 138 -11.22 2.65 27.07
CA ARG A 138 -12.00 2.30 28.27
C ARG A 138 -11.73 3.24 29.44
N THR A 139 -10.47 3.59 29.70
CA THR A 139 -10.09 4.52 30.77
C THR A 139 -10.67 5.91 30.51
N GLY A 140 -10.60 6.39 29.26
CA GLY A 140 -11.21 7.66 28.86
C GLY A 140 -12.73 7.69 29.02
N ALA A 141 -13.42 6.60 28.66
CA ALA A 141 -14.87 6.49 28.85
C ALA A 141 -15.25 6.45 30.34
N ALA A 142 -14.52 5.71 31.18
CA ALA A 142 -14.76 5.65 32.62
C ALA A 142 -14.55 6.99 33.31
N ALA A 143 -13.51 7.75 32.93
CA ALA A 143 -13.25 9.10 33.45
C ALA A 143 -14.37 10.10 33.09
N LYS A 144 -14.90 10.02 31.86
CA LYS A 144 -16.04 10.87 31.44
C LYS A 144 -17.32 10.56 32.23
N VAL A 145 -17.60 9.27 32.48
CA VAL A 145 -18.74 8.85 33.29
C VAL A 145 -18.57 9.28 34.76
N ALA A 146 -17.36 9.15 35.32
CA ALA A 146 -17.05 9.61 36.67
C ALA A 146 -17.27 11.12 36.85
N LYS A 147 -16.82 11.92 35.87
CA LYS A 147 -17.00 13.39 35.86
C LYS A 147 -18.47 13.78 35.70
N ALA A 148 -19.24 13.04 34.91
CA ALA A 148 -20.68 13.26 34.77
C ALA A 148 -21.44 12.94 36.07
N ALA A 149 -21.10 11.84 36.75
CA ALA A 149 -21.70 11.44 38.01
C ALA A 149 -21.36 12.41 39.17
N ALA A 150 -20.14 12.96 39.22
CA ALA A 150 -19.78 13.97 40.21
C ALA A 150 -20.56 15.29 40.04
N ARG A 151 -21.00 15.60 38.82
CA ARG A 151 -21.80 16.80 38.53
C ARG A 151 -23.28 16.61 38.85
N ARG A 152 -23.77 15.37 38.85
CA ARG A 152 -25.17 15.02 39.19
C ARG A 152 -25.19 13.63 39.85
N PRO A 153 -25.10 13.55 41.19
CA PRO A 153 -25.03 12.26 41.90
C PRO A 153 -26.32 11.44 41.76
N ASP A 154 -27.47 12.09 41.57
CA ASP A 154 -28.78 11.43 41.50
C ASP A 154 -29.27 11.16 40.06
N ALA A 155 -28.44 11.43 39.04
CA ALA A 155 -28.83 11.24 37.64
C ALA A 155 -28.90 9.75 37.26
N THR A 156 -29.90 9.40 36.47
CA THR A 156 -30.07 8.02 36.00
C THR A 156 -28.97 7.61 35.01
N ALA A 157 -28.73 6.31 34.85
CA ALA A 157 -27.68 5.80 33.97
C ALA A 157 -27.85 6.22 32.48
N ALA A 158 -29.08 6.51 32.04
CA ALA A 158 -29.37 7.00 30.69
C ALA A 158 -28.99 8.49 30.53
N GLU A 159 -29.18 9.29 31.57
CA GLU A 159 -28.82 10.71 31.57
C GLU A 159 -27.30 10.90 31.67
N LEU A 160 -26.64 10.09 32.51
CA LEU A 160 -25.18 10.05 32.61
C LEU A 160 -24.52 9.65 31.28
N ALA A 161 -25.16 8.74 30.54
CA ALA A 161 -24.72 8.33 29.21
C ALA A 161 -24.79 9.50 28.21
N LYS A 162 -25.90 10.24 28.21
CA LYS A 162 -26.09 11.44 27.36
C LYS A 162 -25.08 12.53 27.70
N LEU A 163 -24.86 12.81 28.99
CA LEU A 163 -23.90 13.80 29.49
C LEU A 163 -22.43 13.45 29.17
N ALA A 164 -22.06 12.18 29.27
CA ALA A 164 -20.71 11.71 28.99
C ALA A 164 -20.46 11.40 27.49
N GLY A 165 -21.50 11.47 26.65
CA GLY A 165 -21.43 11.12 25.23
C GLY A 165 -21.10 9.65 24.98
N VAL A 166 -21.54 8.75 25.86
CA VAL A 166 -21.30 7.30 25.79
C VAL A 166 -22.62 6.53 25.86
N SER A 167 -22.61 5.24 25.51
CA SER A 167 -23.85 4.44 25.56
C SER A 167 -24.27 4.10 27.00
N PRO A 168 -25.58 3.92 27.28
CA PRO A 168 -26.08 3.49 28.60
C PRO A 168 -25.48 2.17 29.09
N ARG A 169 -25.16 1.26 28.15
CA ARG A 169 -24.44 0.00 28.44
C ARG A 169 -23.03 0.25 28.99
N THR A 170 -22.36 1.30 28.52
CA THR A 170 -21.02 1.67 28.99
C THR A 170 -21.07 2.19 30.42
N VAL A 171 -22.08 3.01 30.76
CA VAL A 171 -22.30 3.51 32.12
C VAL A 171 -22.57 2.36 33.09
N ARG A 172 -23.49 1.45 32.77
CA ARG A 172 -23.80 0.29 33.61
C ARG A 172 -22.58 -0.60 33.86
N ARG A 173 -21.75 -0.80 32.83
CA ARG A 173 -20.50 -1.58 32.95
C ARG A 173 -19.44 -0.91 33.82
N VAL A 174 -19.29 0.42 33.73
CA VAL A 174 -18.34 1.17 34.58
C VAL A 174 -18.82 1.17 36.04
N ASN A 175 -20.12 1.36 36.27
CA ASN A 175 -20.69 1.29 37.61
C ASN A 175 -20.58 -0.12 38.21
N GLY A 176 -20.86 -1.17 37.44
CA GLY A 176 -20.67 -2.55 37.88
C GLY A 176 -19.21 -2.89 38.22
N ALA A 177 -18.25 -2.37 37.45
CA ALA A 177 -16.83 -2.52 37.77
C ALA A 177 -16.42 -1.76 39.04
N ARG A 178 -16.96 -0.54 39.28
CA ARG A 178 -16.73 0.21 40.52
C ARG A 178 -17.24 -0.54 41.75
N VAL A 179 -18.46 -1.07 41.68
CA VAL A 179 -19.07 -1.85 42.78
C VAL A 179 -18.24 -3.09 43.09
N ALA A 180 -17.77 -3.81 42.08
CA ALA A 180 -16.91 -4.97 42.25
C ALA A 180 -15.56 -4.60 42.90
N THR A 181 -14.93 -3.49 42.50
CA THR A 181 -13.68 -3.02 43.12
C THR A 181 -13.88 -2.61 44.58
N THR A 182 -14.97 -1.91 44.93
CA THR A 182 -15.25 -1.56 46.34
C THR A 182 -15.56 -2.76 47.22
N ALA A 183 -16.13 -3.84 46.66
CA ALA A 183 -16.38 -5.08 47.39
C ALA A 183 -15.08 -5.84 47.70
N ASP A 184 -14.11 -5.82 46.78
CA ASP A 184 -12.80 -6.45 46.95
C ASP A 184 -11.98 -5.75 48.05
N THR A 185 -12.02 -4.41 48.11
CA THR A 185 -11.29 -3.63 49.14
C THR A 185 -11.90 -3.74 50.55
N ALA A 186 -13.17 -4.13 50.67
CA ALA A 186 -13.83 -4.27 51.98
C ALA A 186 -13.59 -5.64 52.64
N THR A 187 -12.96 -6.58 51.93
CA THR A 187 -12.73 -7.96 52.37
C THR A 187 -11.24 -8.26 52.60
N SER A 188 -10.36 -7.24 52.56
CA SER A 188 -8.93 -7.30 52.89
C SER A 188 -8.62 -6.41 54.09
#